data_AF-A0A3C1UF96-F1
#
_entry.id   AF-A0A3C1UF96-F1
#
_cell.length_a   1.000
_cell.length_b   1.000
_cell.length_c   1.000
_cell.angle_alpha   90.00
_cell.angle_beta   90.00
_cell.angle_gamma   90.00
#
_symmetry.space_group_name_H-M   'P 1'
#
loop_
_entity.id
_entity.type
_entity.pdbx_description
1 polymer ?
#
loop_
_entity_poly.entity_id
_entity_poly.type
_entity_poly.pdbx_seq_one_letter_code
_entity_poly.pdbx_strand_id
1 'polypeptide(L)'
;EKIIGTLRATGRENIEQVIDYMENNGFFTKSCHRHHHYRGGLADHAWQTYQIALQNNPNGIDEQSIAICALLHDFCNCGGMTDQVGHGRRSAGMLKELGLHLSHDEFLAVRFHMSLHTHISHPLYNDARHCALRTLILTSDT
;
A
#
# COMPACT_ATOMS: atom_id res chain seq x y z
N GLU A 1 -9.20 5.63 13.25
CA GLU A 1 -10.15 6.64 12.71
C GLU A 1 -9.67 7.29 11.42
N LYS A 2 -8.51 7.98 11.39
CA LYS A 2 -8.04 8.71 10.20
C LYS A 2 -7.89 7.83 8.94
N ILE A 3 -7.15 6.72 9.04
CA ILE A 3 -6.92 5.78 7.93
C ILE A 3 -8.25 5.26 7.36
N ILE A 4 -9.15 4.78 8.23
CA ILE A 4 -10.46 4.25 7.84
C ILE A 4 -11.29 5.33 7.14
N GLY A 5 -11.35 6.54 7.70
CA GLY A 5 -12.06 7.66 7.10
C GLY A 5 -11.52 7.99 5.71
N THR A 6 -10.21 8.03 5.53
CA THR A 6 -9.55 8.26 4.24
C THR A 6 -9.89 7.16 3.23
N LEU A 7 -9.83 5.88 3.63
CA LEU A 7 -10.19 4.76 2.76
C LEU A 7 -11.68 4.83 2.35
N ARG A 8 -12.60 5.08 3.29
CA ARG A 8 -14.03 5.23 2.98
C ARG A 8 -14.30 6.40 2.04
N ALA A 9 -13.59 7.51 2.22
CA ALA A 9 -13.74 8.69 1.37
C ALA A 9 -13.35 8.46 -0.10
N THR A 10 -12.57 7.41 -0.39
CA THR A 10 -12.27 7.02 -1.78
C THR A 10 -13.49 6.52 -2.55
N GLY A 11 -14.55 6.10 -1.86
CA GLY A 11 -15.76 5.55 -2.48
C GLY A 11 -15.53 4.24 -3.25
N ARG A 12 -14.41 3.54 -3.02
CA ARG A 12 -14.09 2.29 -3.71
C ARG A 12 -15.05 1.18 -3.30
N GLU A 13 -15.53 0.44 -4.29
CA GLU A 13 -16.28 -0.78 -4.05
C GLU A 13 -15.43 -1.79 -3.29
N ASN A 14 -16.06 -2.50 -2.36
CA ASN A 14 -15.46 -3.46 -1.45
C ASN A 14 -14.39 -2.91 -0.46
N ILE A 15 -14.38 -1.60 -0.23
CA ILE A 15 -13.44 -1.01 0.73
C ILE A 15 -13.74 -1.43 2.18
N GLU A 16 -15.01 -1.69 2.52
CA GLU A 16 -15.38 -2.15 3.87
C GLU A 16 -14.79 -3.53 4.19
N GLN A 17 -14.74 -4.46 3.22
CA GLN A 17 -14.12 -5.77 3.40
C GLN A 17 -12.62 -5.64 3.70
N VAL A 18 -11.95 -4.66 3.08
CA VAL A 18 -10.55 -4.34 3.35
C VAL A 18 -10.39 -3.77 4.76
N ILE A 19 -11.25 -2.83 5.16
CA ILE A 19 -11.24 -2.23 6.50
C ILE A 19 -11.51 -3.28 7.58
N ASP A 20 -12.54 -4.11 7.40
CA ASP A 20 -12.89 -5.21 8.31
C ASP A 20 -11.70 -6.16 8.47
N TYR A 21 -10.99 -6.47 7.39
CA TYR A 21 -9.77 -7.28 7.47
C TYR A 21 -8.68 -6.59 8.28
N MET A 22 -8.46 -5.28 8.09
CA MET A 22 -7.45 -4.51 8.84
C MET A 22 -7.73 -4.52 10.35
N GLU A 23 -8.98 -4.28 10.73
CA GLU A 23 -9.41 -4.25 12.13
C GLU A 23 -9.25 -5.61 12.81
N ASN A 24 -9.61 -6.69 12.11
CA ASN A 24 -9.58 -8.03 12.68
C ASN A 24 -8.21 -8.73 12.59
N ASN A 25 -7.29 -8.26 11.74
CA ASN A 25 -6.00 -8.93 11.49
C ASN A 25 -4.76 -8.15 11.97
N GLY A 26 -4.99 -7.17 12.85
CA GLY A 26 -3.95 -6.51 13.63
C GLY A 26 -3.24 -5.37 12.92
N PHE A 27 -3.82 -4.77 11.88
CA PHE A 27 -3.23 -3.64 11.18
C PHE A 27 -2.94 -2.46 12.14
N PHE A 28 -3.89 -2.16 13.02
CA PHE A 28 -3.80 -1.04 13.97
C PHE A 28 -3.05 -1.36 15.27
N THR A 29 -2.59 -2.60 15.44
CA THR A 29 -1.97 -3.05 16.70
C THR A 29 -0.58 -3.66 16.49
N LYS A 30 -0.24 -4.13 15.29
CA LYS A 30 1.08 -4.67 14.99
C LYS A 30 2.15 -3.59 14.85
N SER A 31 3.37 -3.96 15.21
CA SER A 31 4.57 -3.17 14.92
C SER A 31 4.99 -3.31 13.47
N CYS A 32 5.60 -2.27 12.92
CA CYS A 32 6.27 -2.34 11.62
C CYS A 32 7.78 -2.48 11.82
N HIS A 33 8.52 -2.79 10.74
CA HIS A 33 9.98 -2.80 10.76
C HIS A 33 10.54 -1.37 10.77
N ARG A 34 11.80 -1.19 11.19
CA ARG A 34 12.52 0.11 11.30
C ARG A 34 12.04 1.02 12.44
N HIS A 35 11.83 2.32 12.18
CA HIS A 35 11.56 3.35 13.20
C HIS A 35 10.23 3.15 13.94
N HIS A 36 9.40 2.20 13.47
CA HIS A 36 8.06 1.89 13.97
C HIS A 36 7.98 0.55 14.75
N HIS A 37 9.04 0.19 15.48
CA HIS A 37 9.11 -1.00 16.35
C HIS A 37 8.28 -0.87 17.65
N TYR A 38 7.00 -0.49 17.54
CA TYR A 38 6.08 -0.39 18.66
C TYR A 38 4.66 -0.79 18.24
N ARG A 39 3.79 -1.05 19.22
CA ARG A 39 2.39 -1.45 18.98
C ARG A 39 1.65 -0.37 18.18
N GLY A 40 1.15 -0.72 16.99
CA GLY A 40 0.47 0.21 16.08
C GLY A 40 1.37 0.84 15.02
N GLY A 41 2.67 0.52 15.02
CA GLY A 41 3.63 1.07 14.07
C GLY A 41 3.33 0.80 12.59
N LEU A 42 2.58 -0.26 12.25
CA LEU A 42 2.15 -0.52 10.86
C LEU A 42 1.16 0.54 10.35
N ALA A 43 0.19 0.92 11.19
CA ALA A 43 -0.76 1.97 10.84
C ALA A 43 -0.07 3.34 10.77
N ASP A 44 0.85 3.62 11.69
CA ASP A 44 1.60 4.89 11.69
C ASP A 44 2.50 5.01 10.45
N HIS A 45 3.19 3.92 10.07
CA HIS A 45 3.99 3.85 8.84
C HIS A 45 3.14 4.16 7.61
N ALA A 46 2.03 3.43 7.44
CA ALA A 46 1.11 3.61 6.33
C ALA A 46 0.57 5.07 6.27
N TRP A 47 0.22 5.63 7.42
CA TRP A 47 -0.25 7.02 7.51
C TRP A 47 0.84 8.02 7.14
N GLN A 48 2.08 7.83 7.60
CA GLN A 48 3.21 8.69 7.26
C GLN A 48 3.50 8.64 5.76
N THR A 49 3.52 7.45 5.15
CA THR A 49 3.69 7.27 3.70
C THR A 49 2.61 8.04 2.93
N TYR A 50 1.35 7.98 3.38
CA TYR A 50 0.25 8.72 2.76
C TYR A 50 0.47 10.24 2.83
N GLN A 51 0.86 10.77 3.99
CA GLN A 51 1.10 12.20 4.16
C GLN A 51 2.27 12.69 3.30
N ILE A 52 3.38 11.94 3.26
CA ILE A 52 4.55 12.27 2.43
C ILE A 52 4.17 12.21 0.95
N ALA A 53 3.41 11.20 0.53
CA ALA A 53 2.97 11.06 -0.86
C ALA A 53 2.09 12.24 -1.31
N LEU A 54 1.17 12.71 -0.47
CA LEU A 54 0.37 13.91 -0.77
C LEU A 54 1.23 15.17 -0.88
N GLN A 55 2.19 15.35 0.02
CA GLN A 55 3.11 16.50 -0.01
C GLN A 55 4.01 16.49 -1.25
N ASN A 56 4.41 15.30 -1.71
CA ASN A 56 5.32 15.09 -2.83
C ASN A 56 4.61 14.67 -4.10
N ASN A 57 3.39 15.16 -4.36
CA ASN A 57 2.61 14.85 -5.57
C ASN A 57 2.65 15.99 -6.62
N PRO A 58 3.81 16.33 -7.23
CA PRO A 58 3.90 17.43 -8.18
C PRO A 58 3.16 17.14 -9.50
N ASN A 59 2.89 15.87 -9.78
CA ASN A 59 2.27 15.42 -11.03
C ASN A 59 0.74 15.41 -10.98
N GLY A 60 0.13 15.81 -9.85
CA GLY A 60 -1.32 15.81 -9.69
C GLY A 60 -1.93 14.41 -9.80
N ILE A 61 -1.23 13.37 -9.32
CA ILE A 61 -1.78 12.02 -9.25
C ILE A 61 -3.03 12.07 -8.37
N ASP A 62 -4.07 11.34 -8.77
CA ASP A 62 -5.32 11.25 -8.03
C ASP A 62 -5.10 10.85 -6.56
N GLU A 63 -5.64 11.65 -5.65
CA GLU A 63 -5.47 11.46 -4.20
C GLU A 63 -6.12 10.18 -3.70
N GLN A 64 -7.18 9.69 -4.37
CA GLN A 64 -7.80 8.41 -4.01
C GLN A 64 -6.87 7.24 -4.31
N SER A 65 -6.21 7.27 -5.46
CA SER A 65 -5.18 6.29 -5.84
C SER A 65 -3.97 6.34 -4.91
N ILE A 66 -3.55 7.54 -4.48
CA ILE A 66 -2.52 7.71 -3.45
C ILE A 66 -2.97 7.10 -2.12
N ALA A 67 -4.21 7.35 -1.69
CA ALA A 67 -4.76 6.77 -0.47
C ALA A 67 -4.76 5.24 -0.52
N ILE A 68 -5.25 4.64 -1.60
CA ILE A 68 -5.28 3.18 -1.78
C ILE A 68 -3.86 2.61 -1.73
N CYS A 69 -2.91 3.15 -2.50
CA CYS A 69 -1.58 2.58 -2.55
C CYS A 69 -0.75 2.85 -1.31
N ALA A 70 -0.75 4.07 -0.77
CA ALA A 70 0.06 4.40 0.39
C ALA A 70 -0.42 3.67 1.65
N LEU A 71 -1.74 3.57 1.87
CA LEU A 71 -2.27 2.95 3.07
C LEU A 71 -2.26 1.41 3.00
N LEU A 72 -2.22 0.82 1.80
CA LEU A 72 -2.37 -0.62 1.59
C LEU A 72 -1.17 -1.29 0.89
N HIS A 73 -0.04 -0.59 0.64
CA HIS A 73 1.14 -1.20 0.00
C HIS A 73 1.65 -2.43 0.77
N ASP A 74 1.59 -2.35 2.10
CA ASP A 74 2.04 -3.37 3.06
C ASP A 74 0.90 -4.19 3.66
N PHE A 75 -0.23 -4.29 2.95
CA PHE A 75 -1.44 -4.94 3.44
C PHE A 75 -1.21 -6.39 3.93
N CYS A 76 -0.30 -7.16 3.32
CA CYS A 76 -0.05 -8.54 3.76
C CYS A 76 0.58 -8.67 5.16
N ASN A 77 1.05 -7.57 5.76
CA ASN A 77 1.52 -7.56 7.14
C ASN A 77 0.33 -7.72 8.13
N CYS A 78 -0.89 -7.43 7.67
CA CYS A 78 -2.12 -7.89 8.31
C CYS A 78 -2.14 -9.44 8.33
N GLY A 79 -2.50 -10.05 9.46
CA GLY A 79 -2.58 -11.51 9.58
C GLY A 79 -1.26 -12.21 9.98
N GLY A 80 -0.14 -11.49 10.06
CA GLY A 80 1.05 -11.96 10.82
C GLY A 80 2.13 -12.58 9.94
N MET A 81 2.05 -12.41 8.63
CA MET A 81 3.13 -12.73 7.72
C MET A 81 4.22 -11.66 7.88
N THR A 82 5.36 -12.02 8.47
CA THR A 82 6.51 -11.12 8.67
C THR A 82 7.57 -11.28 7.59
N ASP A 83 7.35 -12.17 6.62
CA ASP A 83 8.30 -12.39 5.54
C ASP A 83 8.26 -11.20 4.56
N GLN A 84 9.44 -10.63 4.32
CA GLN A 84 9.65 -9.52 3.41
C GLN A 84 9.76 -9.98 1.95
N VAL A 85 9.99 -11.27 1.69
CA VAL A 85 10.12 -11.77 0.34
C VAL A 85 8.75 -11.81 -0.35
N GLY A 86 8.56 -10.95 -1.36
CA GLY A 86 7.34 -10.93 -2.18
C GLY A 86 6.10 -10.34 -1.50
N HIS A 87 6.26 -9.59 -0.41
CA HIS A 87 5.16 -8.95 0.31
C HIS A 87 4.31 -8.04 -0.60
N GLY A 88 4.91 -7.21 -1.47
CA GLY A 88 4.14 -6.42 -2.45
C GLY A 88 3.23 -7.27 -3.35
N ARG A 89 3.72 -8.43 -3.83
CA ARG A 89 2.88 -9.39 -4.60
C ARG A 89 1.73 -9.94 -3.75
N ARG A 90 1.98 -10.27 -2.48
CA ARG A 90 0.96 -10.79 -1.55
C ARG A 90 -0.08 -9.72 -1.23
N SER A 91 0.33 -8.50 -0.86
CA SER A 91 -0.56 -7.36 -0.62
C SER A 91 -1.50 -7.15 -1.81
N ALA A 92 -0.96 -7.04 -3.03
CA ALA A 92 -1.77 -6.88 -4.23
C ALA A 92 -2.72 -8.06 -4.50
N GLY A 93 -2.33 -9.28 -4.12
CA GLY A 93 -3.18 -10.47 -4.23
C GLY A 93 -4.34 -10.45 -3.24
N MET A 94 -4.04 -10.22 -1.96
CA MET A 94 -5.02 -10.18 -0.88
C MET A 94 -6.08 -9.08 -1.11
N LEU A 95 -5.67 -7.90 -1.57
CA LEU A 95 -6.62 -6.83 -1.91
C LEU A 95 -7.60 -7.26 -3.00
N LYS A 96 -7.11 -7.97 -4.03
CA LYS A 96 -7.97 -8.52 -5.09
C LYS A 96 -8.89 -9.63 -4.59
N GLU A 97 -8.40 -10.50 -3.71
CA GLU A 97 -9.20 -11.56 -3.07
C GLU A 97 -10.33 -11.00 -2.21
N LEU A 98 -10.10 -9.84 -1.57
CA LEU A 98 -11.12 -9.08 -0.85
C LEU A 98 -12.07 -8.28 -1.77
N GLY A 99 -11.89 -8.38 -3.10
CA GLY A 99 -12.75 -7.73 -4.08
C GLY A 99 -12.43 -6.27 -4.36
N LEU A 100 -11.31 -5.73 -3.83
CA LEU A 100 -10.89 -4.36 -4.14
C LEU A 100 -10.32 -4.31 -5.56
N HIS A 101 -10.98 -3.54 -6.42
CA HIS A 101 -10.50 -3.32 -7.78
C HIS A 101 -9.37 -2.28 -7.80
N LEU A 102 -8.17 -2.72 -8.19
CA LEU A 102 -7.01 -1.87 -8.42
C LEU A 102 -6.87 -1.56 -9.91
N SER A 103 -6.70 -0.29 -10.27
CA SER A 103 -6.24 0.09 -11.61
C SER A 103 -4.85 -0.49 -11.90
N HIS A 104 -4.42 -0.43 -13.17
CA HIS A 104 -3.10 -0.93 -13.56
C HIS A 104 -1.98 -0.26 -12.75
N ASP A 105 -2.01 1.07 -12.64
CA ASP A 105 -1.01 1.82 -11.89
C ASP A 105 -1.07 1.53 -10.38
N GLU A 106 -2.26 1.40 -9.79
CA GLU A 106 -2.40 1.03 -8.38
C GLU A 106 -1.86 -0.38 -8.11
N PHE A 107 -2.12 -1.32 -9.02
CA PHE A 107 -1.58 -2.67 -8.95
C PHE A 107 -0.06 -2.68 -9.04
N LEU A 108 0.52 -1.92 -9.98
CA LEU A 108 1.97 -1.79 -10.11
C LEU A 108 2.59 -1.13 -8.88
N ALA A 109 1.95 -0.08 -8.36
CA ALA A 109 2.38 0.63 -7.17
C ALA A 109 2.40 -0.29 -5.95
N VAL A 110 1.33 -1.03 -5.65
CA VAL A 110 1.31 -1.96 -4.50
C VAL A 110 2.26 -3.14 -4.71
N ARG A 111 2.25 -3.76 -5.90
CA ARG A 111 3.05 -4.97 -6.17
C ARG A 111 4.55 -4.70 -6.15
N PHE A 112 4.95 -3.57 -6.72
CA PHE A 112 6.34 -3.19 -6.91
C PHE A 112 6.68 -1.91 -6.13
N HIS A 113 6.06 -1.66 -4.97
CA HIS A 113 6.36 -0.48 -4.15
C HIS A 113 7.84 -0.47 -3.71
N MET A 114 8.42 -1.66 -3.52
CA MET A 114 9.85 -1.86 -3.27
C MET A 114 10.72 -1.73 -4.54
N SER A 115 12.01 -2.01 -4.41
CA SER A 115 12.94 -1.91 -5.53
C SER A 115 12.68 -2.91 -6.67
N LEU A 116 12.87 -2.46 -7.91
CA LEU A 116 12.66 -3.24 -9.14
C LEU A 116 13.88 -4.07 -9.58
N HIS A 117 15.02 -3.97 -8.90
CA HIS A 117 16.27 -4.63 -9.34
C HIS A 117 16.15 -6.16 -9.46
N THR A 118 15.27 -6.78 -8.66
CA THR A 118 14.98 -8.21 -8.71
C THR A 118 13.93 -8.60 -9.76
N HIS A 119 13.36 -7.64 -10.48
CA HIS A 119 12.22 -7.82 -11.37
C HIS A 119 12.51 -7.49 -12.83
N ILE A 120 13.78 -7.36 -13.24
CA ILE A 120 14.17 -6.96 -14.60
C ILE A 120 13.57 -7.87 -15.69
N SER A 121 13.44 -9.17 -15.41
CA SER A 121 12.85 -10.14 -16.35
C SER A 121 11.32 -10.25 -16.25
N HIS A 122 10.66 -9.50 -15.35
CA HIS A 122 9.21 -9.55 -15.20
C HIS A 122 8.52 -8.84 -16.38
N PRO A 123 7.45 -9.38 -16.98
CA PRO A 123 6.79 -8.77 -18.13
C PRO A 123 6.33 -7.32 -17.89
N LEU A 124 5.86 -7.04 -16.68
CA LEU A 124 5.43 -5.71 -16.23
C LEU A 124 6.57 -4.77 -15.79
N TYR A 125 7.84 -5.15 -15.96
CA TYR A 125 8.98 -4.36 -15.48
C TYR A 125 8.99 -2.95 -16.08
N ASN A 126 8.78 -2.83 -17.40
CA ASN A 126 8.79 -1.53 -18.07
C ASN A 126 7.64 -0.64 -17.58
N ASP A 127 6.43 -1.19 -17.47
CA ASP A 127 5.28 -0.47 -16.94
C ASP A 127 5.54 0.00 -15.51
N ALA A 128 6.03 -0.89 -14.63
CA ALA A 128 6.34 -0.55 -13.25
C ALA A 128 7.43 0.53 -13.16
N ARG A 129 8.46 0.45 -14.01
CA ARG A 129 9.55 1.42 -14.07
C ARG A 129 9.08 2.82 -14.47
N HIS A 130 8.04 2.91 -15.30
CA HIS A 130 7.50 4.18 -15.79
C HIS A 130 6.24 4.65 -15.04
N CYS A 131 5.76 3.88 -14.07
CA CYS A 131 4.60 4.23 -13.26
C CYS A 131 4.94 5.35 -12.26
N ALA A 132 4.32 6.52 -12.45
CA ALA A 132 4.50 7.68 -11.58
C ALA A 132 3.99 7.42 -10.16
N LEU A 133 2.81 6.78 -10.02
CA LEU A 133 2.24 6.42 -8.72
C LEU A 133 3.16 5.47 -7.95
N ARG A 134 3.70 4.43 -8.59
CA ARG A 134 4.68 3.53 -7.96
C ARG A 134 5.91 4.30 -7.48
N THR A 135 6.42 5.22 -8.30
CA THR A 135 7.61 6.01 -7.95
C THR A 135 7.33 6.89 -6.74
N LEU A 136 6.16 7.54 -6.70
CA LEU A 136 5.72 8.34 -5.57
C LEU A 136 5.64 7.52 -4.28
N ILE A 137 5.01 6.34 -4.32
CA ILE A 137 4.91 5.46 -3.16
C ILE A 137 6.29 4.98 -2.70
N LEU A 138 7.15 4.51 -3.61
CA LEU A 138 8.52 4.10 -3.28
C LEU A 138 9.30 5.21 -2.56
N THR A 139 9.20 6.46 -3.02
CA THR A 139 9.93 7.57 -2.39
C THR A 139 9.30 8.05 -1.09
N SER A 140 8.05 7.70 -0.83
CA SER A 140 7.31 8.09 0.38
C SER A 140 7.35 7.02 1.47
N ASP A 141 7.74 5.80 1.11
CA ASP A 141 7.88 4.65 2.00
C ASP A 141 9.25 4.69 2.72
N THR A 142 9.29 5.37 3.87
CA THR A 142 10.51 5.66 4.67
C THR A 142 10.58 4.87 5.95
#